data_AF-A0A7W1MZC4-F1
#
_entry.id   AF-A0A7W1MZC4-F1
#
_cell.length_a   1.000
_cell.length_b   1.000
_cell.length_c   1.000
_cell.angle_alpha   90.00
_cell.angle_beta   90.00
_cell.angle_gamma   90.00
#
_symmetry.space_group_name_H-M   'P 1'
#
loop_
_entity.id
_entity.type
_entity.pdbx_description
1 polymer ?
#
loop_
_entity_poly.entity_id
_entity_poly.type
_entity_poly.pdbx_seq_one_letter_code
_entity_poly.pdbx_strand_id
1 'polypeptide(L)'
;TPGVRSTPEMIDATTPFLREARQLLSERELKGLARDLRQTVPDLARLNRSQMPLLEQQSLFASCMNEVFLPFVETPIPDPDFPEHDGRLVREDAGSALTGLSGESRTGDANGQAFRVMGRSGGQQAIATGEDGEELLMSLPSDNTGVRPARDEEKGRPDFRPRVPCETQEPPNMNAPKGQVGEGKPLKSAEELLKDPRVRELAEARLRRLFGQDPNSRGIVPFAGPEGD
;
A
#
# COMPACT_ATOMS: atom_id res chain seq x y z
N THR A 1 9.11 -8.14 95.32
CA THR A 1 10.29 -8.04 94.44
C THR A 1 10.31 -6.67 93.77
N PRO A 2 11.48 -6.10 93.45
CA PRO A 2 11.59 -4.74 92.89
C PRO A 2 10.75 -4.52 91.63
N GLY A 3 10.61 -5.53 90.78
CA GLY A 3 9.84 -5.43 89.53
C GLY A 3 8.33 -5.20 89.69
N VAL A 4 7.73 -5.51 90.85
CA VAL A 4 6.31 -5.23 91.14
C VAL A 4 6.09 -3.78 91.59
N ARG A 5 7.14 -3.14 92.12
CA ARG A 5 7.06 -1.75 92.63
C ARG A 5 7.19 -0.71 91.52
N SER A 6 7.84 -1.04 90.40
CA SER A 6 8.07 -0.13 89.26
C SER A 6 7.12 -0.36 88.09
N THR A 7 6.21 -1.33 88.20
CA THR A 7 5.24 -1.66 87.14
C THR A 7 4.21 -0.55 86.92
N PRO A 8 3.64 0.11 87.96
CA PRO A 8 2.64 1.15 87.77
C PRO A 8 3.17 2.34 86.95
N GLU A 9 4.36 2.82 87.28
CA GLU A 9 4.98 3.95 86.59
C GLU A 9 5.33 3.63 85.13
N MET A 10 5.73 2.38 84.86
CA MET A 10 5.99 1.90 83.50
C MET A 10 4.69 1.79 82.68
N ILE A 11 3.59 1.35 83.32
CA ILE A 11 2.27 1.28 82.68
C ILE A 11 1.79 2.70 82.34
N ASP A 12 1.91 3.65 83.27
CA ASP A 12 1.49 5.03 83.04
C ASP A 12 2.31 5.69 81.92
N ALA A 13 3.63 5.44 81.87
CA ALA A 13 4.51 5.94 80.82
C ALA A 13 4.21 5.34 79.43
N THR A 14 3.76 4.09 79.35
CA THR A 14 3.48 3.41 78.08
C THR A 14 2.04 3.55 77.59
N THR A 15 1.11 3.93 78.47
CA THR A 15 -0.32 4.05 78.17
C THR A 15 -0.64 5.05 77.03
N PRO A 16 -0.01 6.24 76.93
CA PRO A 16 -0.25 7.17 75.82
C PRO A 16 0.11 6.55 74.46
N PHE A 17 1.26 5.90 74.37
CA PHE A 17 1.70 5.22 73.14
C PHE A 17 0.74 4.10 72.74
N LEU A 18 0.28 3.28 73.69
CA LEU A 18 -0.70 2.23 73.41
C LEU A 18 -2.05 2.79 72.93
N ARG A 19 -2.42 3.99 73.38
CA ARG A 19 -3.63 4.68 72.92
C ARG A 19 -3.50 5.09 71.46
N GLU A 20 -2.37 5.69 71.09
CA GLU A 20 -2.08 6.10 69.70
C GLU A 20 -1.96 4.90 68.77
N ALA A 21 -1.24 3.84 69.19
CA ALA A 21 -1.14 2.60 68.43
C ALA A 21 -2.51 1.95 68.20
N ARG A 22 -3.41 1.97 69.20
CA ARG A 22 -4.78 1.48 69.03
C ARG A 22 -5.62 2.33 68.09
N GLN A 23 -5.41 3.65 68.06
CA GLN A 23 -6.10 4.53 67.11
C GLN A 23 -5.62 4.27 65.68
N LEU A 24 -4.31 4.11 65.46
CA LEU A 24 -3.74 3.78 64.16
C LEU A 24 -4.18 2.39 63.65
N LEU A 25 -4.36 1.43 64.55
CA LEU A 25 -4.89 0.10 64.24
C LEU A 25 -6.42 0.03 64.25
N SER A 26 -7.10 1.16 64.43
CA SER A 26 -8.56 1.21 64.43
C SER A 26 -9.14 0.99 63.03
N GLU A 27 -10.44 0.70 62.96
CA GLU A 27 -11.15 0.47 61.70
C GLU A 27 -11.19 1.70 60.79
N ARG A 28 -11.05 2.91 61.35
CA ARG A 28 -11.00 4.14 60.56
C ARG A 28 -9.63 4.36 59.89
N GLU A 29 -8.62 3.58 60.27
CA GLU A 29 -7.23 3.74 59.86
C GLU A 29 -6.70 2.45 59.21
N LEU A 30 -5.57 1.90 59.67
CA LEU A 30 -4.87 0.77 59.01
C LEU A 30 -5.73 -0.49 58.90
N LYS A 31 -6.60 -0.77 59.87
CA LYS A 31 -7.47 -1.96 59.81
C LYS A 31 -8.54 -1.83 58.73
N GLY A 32 -9.05 -0.61 58.51
CA GLY A 32 -9.95 -0.30 57.40
C GLY A 32 -9.24 -0.40 56.06
N LEU A 33 -8.12 0.30 55.92
CA LEU A 33 -7.30 0.27 54.70
C LEU A 33 -6.85 -1.15 54.33
N ALA A 34 -6.39 -1.94 55.31
CA ALA A 34 -6.00 -3.33 55.07
C ALA A 34 -7.19 -4.20 54.64
N ARG A 35 -8.40 -3.93 55.14
CA ARG A 35 -9.63 -4.62 54.70
C ARG A 35 -9.97 -4.27 53.26
N ASP A 36 -9.87 -2.99 52.89
CA ASP A 36 -10.18 -2.51 51.55
C ASP A 36 -9.13 -2.98 50.52
N LEU A 37 -7.85 -2.89 50.87
CA LEU A 37 -6.75 -3.42 50.05
C LEU A 37 -6.84 -4.94 49.90
N ARG A 38 -7.23 -5.68 50.94
CA ARG A 38 -7.41 -7.13 50.84
C ARG A 38 -8.46 -7.53 49.79
N GLN A 39 -9.45 -6.68 49.54
CA GLN A 39 -10.47 -6.91 48.52
C GLN A 39 -10.02 -6.46 47.13
N THR A 40 -9.29 -5.34 47.02
CA THR A 40 -8.92 -4.72 45.73
C THR A 40 -7.60 -5.24 45.14
N VAL A 41 -6.63 -5.61 45.97
CA VAL A 41 -5.32 -6.10 45.53
C VAL A 41 -5.41 -7.35 44.63
N PRO A 42 -6.28 -8.35 44.89
CA PRO A 42 -6.42 -9.50 44.00
C PRO A 42 -6.89 -9.12 42.58
N ASP A 43 -7.78 -8.15 42.46
CA ASP A 43 -8.30 -7.68 41.17
C ASP A 43 -7.25 -6.88 40.42
N LEU A 44 -6.51 -6.00 41.10
CA LEU A 44 -5.37 -5.30 40.50
C LEU A 44 -4.27 -6.27 40.07
N ALA A 45 -3.97 -7.28 40.89
CA ALA A 45 -3.01 -8.33 40.56
C ALA A 45 -3.48 -9.22 39.39
N ARG A 46 -4.80 -9.39 39.21
CA ARG A 46 -5.37 -10.07 38.06
C ARG A 46 -5.26 -9.21 36.81
N LEU A 47 -5.61 -7.92 36.90
CA LEU A 47 -5.47 -6.96 35.81
C LEU A 47 -4.02 -6.87 35.31
N ASN A 48 -3.07 -6.76 36.26
CA ASN A 48 -1.64 -6.72 35.93
C ASN A 48 -1.17 -8.01 35.23
N ARG A 49 -1.72 -9.17 35.59
CA ARG A 49 -1.42 -10.42 34.88
C ARG A 49 -2.10 -10.49 33.52
N SER A 50 -3.33 -9.99 33.39
CA SER A 50 -4.07 -10.02 32.12
C SER A 50 -3.58 -8.99 31.10
N GLN A 51 -2.86 -7.94 31.50
CA GLN A 51 -2.28 -6.96 30.56
C GLN A 51 -0.97 -7.42 29.92
N MET A 52 -0.31 -8.47 30.45
CA MET A 52 0.98 -8.92 29.93
C MET A 52 0.96 -9.24 28.42
N PRO A 53 -0.06 -9.95 27.86
CA PRO A 53 -0.11 -10.20 26.43
C PRO A 53 -0.23 -8.92 25.58
N LEU A 54 -0.94 -7.90 26.09
CA LEU A 54 -1.04 -6.61 25.39
C LEU A 54 0.32 -5.89 25.38
N LEU A 55 1.03 -5.89 26.50
CA LEU A 55 2.37 -5.30 26.60
C LEU A 55 3.37 -6.01 25.69
N GLU A 56 3.25 -7.34 25.55
CA GLU A 56 4.04 -8.12 24.59
C GLU A 56 3.75 -7.67 23.15
N GLN A 57 2.47 -7.54 22.75
CA GLN A 57 2.11 -7.00 21.43
C GLN A 57 2.62 -5.58 21.21
N GLN A 58 2.54 -4.71 22.24
CA GLN A 58 3.08 -3.36 22.18
C GLN A 58 4.60 -3.37 21.97
N SER A 59 5.31 -4.29 22.61
CA SER A 59 6.76 -4.43 22.45
C SER A 59 7.13 -4.87 21.04
N LEU A 60 6.41 -5.85 20.47
CA LEU A 60 6.62 -6.31 19.09
C LEU A 60 6.34 -5.19 18.08
N PHE A 61 5.26 -4.43 18.30
CA PHE A 61 4.96 -3.26 17.47
C PHE A 61 6.06 -2.20 17.56
N ALA A 62 6.54 -1.89 18.76
CA ALA A 62 7.62 -0.91 18.95
C ALA A 62 8.92 -1.36 18.26
N SER A 63 9.27 -2.65 18.38
CA SER A 63 10.42 -3.22 17.66
C SER A 63 10.26 -3.12 16.15
N CYS A 64 9.11 -3.49 15.59
CA CYS A 64 8.83 -3.32 14.16
C CYS A 64 8.98 -1.86 13.69
N MET A 65 8.44 -0.93 14.47
CA MET A 65 8.53 0.50 14.14
C MET A 65 9.99 0.98 14.14
N ASN A 66 10.78 0.62 15.15
CA ASN A 66 12.15 1.11 15.31
C ASN A 66 13.16 0.43 14.38
N GLU A 67 13.04 -0.88 14.17
CA GLU A 67 14.06 -1.65 13.45
C GLU A 67 13.78 -1.73 11.94
N VAL A 68 12.52 -1.59 11.51
CA VAL A 68 12.13 -1.78 10.10
C VAL A 68 11.48 -0.54 9.53
N PHE A 69 10.39 -0.05 10.15
CA PHE A 69 9.60 1.02 9.55
C PHE A 69 10.33 2.37 9.52
N LEU A 70 10.91 2.80 10.66
CA LEU A 70 11.60 4.08 10.75
C LEU A 70 12.81 4.18 9.80
N PRO A 71 13.71 3.17 9.73
CA PRO A 71 14.79 3.19 8.73
C PRO A 71 14.26 3.14 7.29
N PHE A 72 13.19 2.38 7.04
CA PHE A 72 12.60 2.28 5.71
C PHE A 72 12.06 3.62 5.21
N VAL A 73 11.36 4.38 6.06
CA VAL A 73 10.79 5.67 5.63
C VAL A 73 11.84 6.75 5.34
N GLU A 74 13.07 6.54 5.82
CA GLU A 74 14.26 7.35 5.55
C GLU A 74 15.12 6.79 4.40
N THR A 75 14.67 5.73 3.73
CA THR A 75 15.38 5.20 2.56
C THR A 75 15.17 6.11 1.35
N PRO A 76 16.24 6.50 0.63
CA PRO A 76 16.12 7.27 -0.61
C PRO A 76 15.58 6.39 -1.75
N ILE A 77 14.70 6.95 -2.57
CA ILE A 77 14.14 6.30 -3.76
C ILE A 77 14.98 6.67 -4.97
N PRO A 78 15.67 5.72 -5.62
CA PRO A 78 16.38 5.98 -6.86
C PRO A 78 15.40 6.09 -8.03
N ASP A 79 15.41 7.23 -8.72
CA ASP A 79 14.59 7.49 -9.91
C ASP A 79 15.44 8.04 -11.06
N PRO A 80 15.98 7.16 -11.92
CA PRO A 80 16.77 7.60 -13.07
C PRO A 80 15.91 8.14 -14.22
N ASP A 81 14.59 7.95 -14.20
CA ASP A 81 13.70 8.40 -15.27
C ASP A 81 13.25 9.86 -15.00
N PHE A 82 13.17 10.25 -13.72
CA PHE A 82 12.88 11.62 -13.26
C PHE A 82 13.98 12.15 -12.32
N PRO A 83 15.07 12.72 -12.86
CA PRO A 83 16.19 13.22 -12.07
C PRO A 83 15.81 14.27 -11.01
N GLU A 84 14.71 15.00 -11.21
CA GLU A 84 14.19 15.98 -10.24
C GLU A 84 13.60 15.32 -8.97
N HIS A 85 13.31 14.02 -9.03
CA HIS A 85 12.72 13.24 -7.96
C HIS A 85 13.66 12.15 -7.41
N ASP A 86 14.86 12.03 -7.97
CA ASP A 86 15.88 11.08 -7.52
C ASP A 86 16.33 11.38 -6.08
N GLY A 87 16.49 10.31 -5.29
CA GLY A 87 16.99 10.38 -3.92
C GLY A 87 16.00 10.92 -2.89
N ARG A 88 14.74 11.21 -3.27
CA ARG A 88 13.70 11.60 -2.31
C ARG A 88 13.42 10.47 -1.32
N LEU A 89 13.13 10.85 -0.08
CA LEU A 89 12.85 9.86 0.97
C LEU A 89 11.47 9.26 0.80
N VAL A 90 11.29 7.99 1.18
CA VAL A 90 9.97 7.32 1.13
C VAL A 90 8.88 8.12 1.84
N ARG A 91 9.16 8.69 3.00
CA ARG A 91 8.19 9.52 3.74
C ARG A 91 7.70 10.75 2.97
N GLU A 92 8.52 11.28 2.07
CA GLU A 92 8.21 12.50 1.30
C GLU A 92 7.38 12.17 0.06
N ASP A 93 7.55 10.97 -0.49
CA ASP A 93 6.84 10.55 -1.69
C ASP A 93 5.59 9.73 -1.42
N ALA A 94 5.54 8.99 -0.31
CA ALA A 94 4.39 8.15 0.07
C ALA A 94 3.06 8.91 0.13
N GLY A 95 3.08 10.19 0.52
CA GLY A 95 1.88 11.04 0.55
C GLY A 95 1.33 11.35 -0.84
N SER A 96 2.19 11.46 -1.86
CA SER A 96 1.79 11.74 -3.24
C SER A 96 0.95 10.60 -3.82
N ALA A 97 1.29 9.35 -3.48
CA ALA A 97 0.56 8.16 -3.93
C ALA A 97 -0.91 8.15 -3.47
N LEU A 98 -1.21 8.68 -2.28
CA LEU A 98 -2.58 8.76 -1.77
C LEU A 98 -3.50 9.64 -2.63
N THR A 99 -2.94 10.65 -3.28
CA THR A 99 -3.69 11.52 -4.19
C THR A 99 -4.10 10.75 -5.45
N GLY A 100 -3.19 9.94 -6.01
CA GLY A 100 -3.47 9.06 -7.13
C GLY A 100 -4.56 8.02 -6.81
N LEU A 101 -4.42 7.33 -5.68
CA LEU A 101 -5.41 6.34 -5.21
C LEU A 101 -6.79 6.97 -4.95
N SER A 102 -6.82 8.19 -4.41
CA SER A 102 -8.07 8.94 -4.23
C SER A 102 -8.73 9.26 -5.57
N GLY A 103 -7.95 9.59 -6.62
CA GLY A 103 -8.47 9.81 -7.97
C GLY A 103 -9.07 8.54 -8.58
N GLU A 104 -8.41 7.40 -8.41
CA GLU A 104 -8.91 6.08 -8.87
C GLU A 104 -10.25 5.73 -8.22
N SER A 105 -10.38 5.94 -6.91
CA SER A 105 -11.59 5.61 -6.14
C SER A 105 -12.86 6.36 -6.60
N ARG A 106 -12.70 7.51 -7.27
CA ARG A 106 -13.82 8.34 -7.78
C ARG A 106 -14.37 7.85 -9.11
N THR A 107 -13.77 6.83 -9.70
CA THR A 107 -14.25 6.25 -10.95
C THR A 107 -15.43 5.30 -10.74
N GLY A 108 -15.84 4.99 -9.51
CA GLY A 108 -17.00 4.14 -9.23
C GLY A 108 -18.16 4.86 -8.55
N ASP A 109 -19.39 4.50 -8.93
CA ASP A 109 -20.60 4.76 -8.15
C ASP A 109 -21.33 3.44 -7.83
N ALA A 110 -22.52 3.52 -7.21
CA ALA A 110 -23.32 2.34 -6.88
C ALA A 110 -23.82 1.55 -8.12
N ASN A 111 -23.59 2.06 -9.33
CA ASN A 111 -23.94 1.43 -10.59
C ASN A 111 -22.71 0.85 -11.32
N GLY A 112 -21.52 0.89 -10.72
CA GLY A 112 -20.29 0.28 -11.22
C GLY A 112 -19.15 1.29 -11.46
N GLN A 113 -18.02 0.79 -11.97
CA GLN A 113 -16.91 1.67 -12.35
C GLN A 113 -17.17 2.31 -13.73
N ALA A 114 -17.17 3.63 -13.77
CA ALA A 114 -17.26 4.49 -14.94
C ALA A 114 -15.90 4.75 -15.60
N PHE A 115 -15.03 3.73 -15.72
CA PHE A 115 -13.85 3.84 -16.59
C PHE A 115 -14.22 3.33 -18.00
N ARG A 116 -14.23 4.23 -18.99
CA ARG A 116 -14.33 3.86 -20.41
C ARG A 116 -12.94 3.95 -21.00
N VAL A 117 -12.26 2.82 -21.15
CA VAL A 117 -10.96 2.78 -21.85
C VAL A 117 -11.24 2.95 -23.33
N MET A 118 -10.83 4.07 -23.92
CA MET A 118 -10.77 4.20 -25.37
C MET A 118 -9.58 3.39 -25.89
N GLY A 119 -9.75 2.07 -26.03
CA GLY A 119 -8.73 1.17 -26.62
C GLY A 119 -8.48 1.38 -28.12
N ARG A 120 -8.90 2.51 -28.70
CA ARG A 120 -8.74 2.79 -30.13
C ARG A 120 -8.66 4.29 -30.43
N SER A 121 -7.58 4.92 -29.99
CA SER A 121 -7.29 6.33 -30.26
C SER A 121 -5.98 6.46 -31.03
N GLY A 122 -5.97 6.18 -32.34
CA GLY A 122 -4.88 6.60 -33.24
C GLY A 122 -3.45 6.09 -32.93
N GLY A 123 -3.30 5.02 -32.15
CA GLY A 123 -1.99 4.50 -31.75
C GLY A 123 -1.20 3.90 -32.91
N GLN A 124 0.12 4.12 -32.92
CA GLN A 124 1.03 3.53 -33.91
C GLN A 124 1.70 2.23 -33.43
N GLN A 125 1.44 1.79 -32.19
CA GLN A 125 2.08 0.63 -31.59
C GLN A 125 1.02 -0.36 -31.07
N ALA A 126 1.23 -1.65 -31.30
CA ALA A 126 0.46 -2.72 -30.67
C ALA A 126 1.30 -3.29 -29.51
N ILE A 127 0.68 -3.47 -28.34
CA ILE A 127 1.32 -4.09 -27.17
C ILE A 127 0.55 -5.35 -26.85
N ALA A 128 1.24 -6.49 -26.81
CA ALA A 128 0.66 -7.73 -26.32
C ALA A 128 0.63 -7.70 -24.79
N THR A 129 -0.55 -7.81 -24.18
CA THR A 129 -0.73 -7.73 -22.72
C THR A 129 -1.12 -9.04 -22.07
N GLY A 130 -1.35 -10.12 -22.83
CA GLY A 130 -1.77 -11.43 -22.33
C GLY A 130 -0.75 -12.56 -22.56
N GLU A 131 -0.81 -13.61 -21.72
CA GLU A 131 -0.03 -14.85 -21.89
C GLU A 131 -0.37 -15.57 -23.22
N ASP A 132 -1.58 -15.38 -23.73
CA ASP A 132 -2.06 -15.92 -25.02
C ASP A 132 -1.75 -15.02 -26.23
N GLY A 133 -0.98 -13.95 -26.04
CA GLY A 133 -0.60 -13.04 -27.13
C GLY A 133 -1.74 -12.16 -27.64
N GLU A 134 -2.76 -11.89 -26.81
CA GLU A 134 -3.79 -10.90 -27.14
C GLU A 134 -3.14 -9.52 -27.34
N GLU A 135 -3.12 -9.05 -28.60
CA GLU A 135 -2.55 -7.77 -29.00
C GLU A 135 -3.56 -6.65 -28.71
N LEU A 136 -3.28 -5.84 -27.69
CA LEU A 136 -4.03 -4.63 -27.40
C LEU A 136 -3.43 -3.48 -28.24
N LEU A 137 -4.28 -2.85 -29.05
CA LEU A 137 -3.87 -1.66 -29.80
C LEU A 137 -3.98 -0.44 -28.90
N MET A 138 -2.85 0.13 -28.48
CA MET A 138 -2.82 1.30 -27.61
C MET A 138 -2.02 2.42 -28.25
N SER A 139 -2.45 3.66 -28.03
CA SER A 139 -1.66 4.82 -28.42
C SER A 139 -0.74 5.17 -27.28
N LEU A 140 0.53 4.82 -27.43
CA LEU A 140 1.56 5.39 -26.60
C LEU A 140 1.97 6.75 -27.20
N PRO A 141 1.98 7.83 -26.42
CA PRO A 141 2.45 9.14 -26.88
C PRO A 141 3.97 9.17 -27.14
N SER A 142 4.70 8.11 -26.76
CA SER A 142 6.14 7.97 -26.92
C SER A 142 6.51 6.50 -27.17
N ASP A 143 7.73 6.26 -27.63
CA ASP A 143 8.27 4.90 -27.73
C ASP A 143 8.21 4.20 -26.38
N ASN A 144 7.77 2.94 -26.39
CA ASN A 144 7.80 2.11 -25.19
C ASN A 144 9.26 1.89 -24.78
N THR A 145 9.75 2.63 -23.79
CA THR A 145 11.12 2.45 -23.30
C THR A 145 11.23 1.37 -22.24
N GLY A 146 10.12 0.72 -21.86
CA GLY A 146 10.02 -0.32 -20.84
C GLY A 146 9.24 0.16 -19.62
N VAL A 147 8.97 -0.75 -18.69
CA VAL A 147 8.29 -0.44 -17.42
C VAL A 147 9.22 -0.65 -16.24
N ARG A 148 9.03 0.13 -15.18
CA ARG A 148 9.65 -0.07 -13.87
C ARG A 148 8.56 -0.25 -12.80
N PRO A 149 8.74 -1.14 -11.81
CA PRO A 149 9.81 -2.13 -11.73
C PRO A 149 9.65 -3.26 -12.78
N ALA A 150 10.76 -3.85 -13.21
CA ALA A 150 10.76 -5.05 -14.03
C ALA A 150 10.04 -6.19 -13.29
N ARG A 151 9.25 -6.98 -14.02
CA ARG A 151 8.72 -8.23 -13.48
C ARG A 151 9.88 -9.20 -13.27
N ASP A 152 10.05 -9.66 -12.03
CA ASP A 152 10.96 -10.75 -11.72
C ASP A 152 10.25 -12.07 -12.09
N GLU A 153 10.54 -12.60 -13.27
CA GLU A 153 9.95 -13.86 -13.75
C GLU A 153 10.42 -15.07 -12.94
N GLU A 154 11.58 -14.97 -12.29
CA GLU A 154 12.19 -16.06 -11.52
C GLU A 154 11.67 -16.11 -10.08
N LYS A 155 11.60 -14.96 -9.38
CA LYS A 155 11.08 -14.89 -8.01
C LYS A 155 9.56 -14.84 -7.91
N GLY A 156 8.87 -14.38 -8.96
CA GLY A 156 7.42 -14.20 -8.92
C GLY A 156 6.98 -13.21 -7.83
N ARG A 157 5.81 -13.45 -7.23
CA ARG A 157 5.29 -12.58 -6.15
C ARG A 157 6.11 -12.81 -4.87
N PRO A 158 6.44 -11.72 -4.12
CA PRO A 158 7.08 -11.86 -2.81
C PRO A 158 6.30 -12.79 -1.87
N ASP A 159 7.01 -13.60 -1.08
CA ASP A 159 6.40 -14.51 -0.12
C ASP A 159 5.70 -13.76 1.02
N PHE A 160 4.43 -14.08 1.26
CA PHE A 160 3.62 -13.43 2.29
C PHE A 160 3.75 -14.19 3.62
N ARG A 161 4.47 -13.58 4.57
CA ARG A 161 4.85 -14.21 5.85
C ARG A 161 4.19 -13.54 7.06
N PRO A 162 2.86 -13.65 7.25
CA PRO A 162 2.14 -12.94 8.33
C PRO A 162 2.43 -13.50 9.74
N ARG A 163 3.03 -14.68 9.85
CA ARG A 163 3.37 -15.32 11.13
C ARG A 163 4.80 -15.06 11.58
N VAL A 164 5.58 -14.33 10.78
CA VAL A 164 6.97 -13.98 11.08
C VAL A 164 6.99 -12.57 11.71
N PRO A 165 7.69 -12.37 12.84
CA PRO A 165 7.78 -11.05 13.47
C PRO A 165 8.30 -10.00 12.50
N CYS A 166 7.65 -8.84 12.46
CA CYS A 166 7.95 -7.78 11.49
C CYS A 166 9.42 -7.34 11.55
N GLU A 167 9.99 -7.23 12.75
CA GLU A 167 11.38 -6.83 13.00
C GLU A 167 12.43 -7.77 12.39
N THR A 168 12.03 -8.96 11.95
CA THR A 168 12.90 -9.92 11.26
C THR A 168 12.71 -9.94 9.74
N GLN A 169 11.75 -9.16 9.24
CA GLN A 169 11.47 -9.08 7.81
C GLN A 169 12.32 -7.98 7.17
N GLU A 170 12.87 -8.27 6.00
CA GLU A 170 13.64 -7.31 5.23
C GLU A 170 12.71 -6.22 4.67
N PRO A 171 13.10 -4.94 4.75
CA PRO A 171 12.35 -3.87 4.12
C PRO A 171 12.37 -4.02 2.59
N PRO A 172 11.35 -3.50 1.88
CA PRO A 172 11.34 -3.48 0.43
C PRO A 172 12.56 -2.79 -0.15
N ASN A 173 13.17 -3.38 -1.18
CA ASN A 173 14.22 -2.74 -1.94
C ASN A 173 13.62 -1.65 -2.85
N MET A 174 14.03 -0.40 -2.66
CA MET A 174 13.53 0.75 -3.43
C MET A 174 14.13 0.83 -4.85
N ASN A 175 15.10 -0.03 -5.19
CA ASN A 175 15.60 -0.12 -6.55
C ASN A 175 14.54 -0.75 -7.47
N ALA A 176 14.06 0.03 -8.45
CA ALA A 176 13.15 -0.44 -9.49
C ALA A 176 13.93 -0.66 -10.80
N PRO A 177 14.49 -1.87 -11.04
CA PRO A 177 15.19 -2.17 -12.29
C PRO A 177 14.23 -2.01 -13.47
N LYS A 178 14.76 -1.56 -14.61
CA LYS A 178 13.97 -1.38 -15.82
C LYS A 178 13.70 -2.71 -16.51
N GLY A 179 12.44 -3.00 -16.79
CA GLY A 179 12.04 -4.15 -17.58
C GLY A 179 12.46 -3.99 -19.03
N GLN A 180 12.74 -5.12 -19.70
CA GLN A 180 13.01 -5.10 -21.14
C GLN A 180 11.77 -4.62 -21.89
N VAL A 181 11.99 -3.85 -22.94
CA VAL A 181 10.95 -3.50 -23.90
C VAL A 181 10.55 -4.79 -24.60
N GLY A 182 9.32 -5.27 -24.39
CA GLY A 182 8.77 -6.30 -25.27
C GLY A 182 8.77 -5.75 -26.70
N GLU A 183 9.16 -6.57 -27.68
CA GLU A 183 9.19 -6.18 -29.09
C GLU A 183 7.78 -5.71 -29.52
N GLY A 184 7.54 -4.41 -29.43
CA GLY A 184 6.35 -3.79 -30.00
C GLY A 184 6.46 -3.98 -31.50
N LYS A 185 5.63 -4.86 -32.06
CA LYS A 185 5.58 -5.00 -33.51
C LYS A 185 5.09 -3.67 -34.08
N PRO A 186 5.86 -3.02 -34.98
CA PRO A 186 5.35 -1.85 -35.67
C PRO A 186 4.06 -2.24 -36.39
N LEU A 187 3.06 -1.35 -36.35
CA LEU A 187 1.85 -1.59 -37.12
C LEU A 187 2.21 -1.64 -38.60
N LYS A 188 1.83 -2.75 -39.25
CA LYS A 188 1.90 -2.87 -40.71
C LYS A 188 1.17 -1.68 -41.33
N SER A 189 1.75 -1.09 -42.36
CA SER A 189 1.09 -0.02 -43.10
C SER A 189 -0.24 -0.52 -43.67
N ALA A 190 -1.19 0.38 -43.95
CA ALA A 190 -2.45 0.00 -44.59
C ALA A 190 -2.23 -0.79 -45.89
N GLU A 191 -1.20 -0.41 -46.64
CA GLU A 191 -0.77 -1.06 -47.88
C GLU A 191 -0.23 -2.47 -47.65
N GLU A 192 0.45 -2.69 -46.54
CA GLU A 192 1.00 -3.98 -46.14
C GLU A 192 -0.06 -4.91 -45.52
N LEU A 193 -1.06 -4.34 -44.83
CA LEU A 193 -2.24 -5.06 -44.36
C LEU A 193 -3.14 -5.50 -45.52
N LEU A 194 -3.29 -4.67 -46.56
CA LEU A 194 -4.09 -4.99 -47.75
C LEU A 194 -3.47 -6.08 -48.64
N LYS A 195 -2.21 -6.47 -48.41
CA LYS A 195 -1.60 -7.65 -49.04
C LYS A 195 -2.18 -8.96 -48.49
N ASP A 196 -2.78 -8.95 -47.30
CA ASP A 196 -3.53 -10.10 -46.78
C ASP A 196 -4.92 -10.15 -47.45
N PRO A 197 -5.23 -11.21 -48.22
CA PRO A 197 -6.50 -11.31 -48.95
C PRO A 197 -7.73 -11.27 -48.04
N ARG A 198 -7.62 -11.73 -46.78
CA ARG A 198 -8.71 -11.70 -45.81
C ARG A 198 -9.02 -10.27 -45.37
N VAL A 199 -7.97 -9.49 -45.12
CA VAL A 199 -8.10 -8.08 -44.72
C VAL A 199 -8.64 -7.25 -45.89
N ARG A 200 -8.18 -7.55 -47.11
CA ARG A 200 -8.66 -6.89 -48.32
C ARG A 200 -10.15 -7.12 -48.55
N GLU A 201 -10.61 -8.36 -48.45
CA GLU A 201 -12.03 -8.70 -48.61
C GLU A 201 -12.91 -8.02 -47.55
N LEU A 202 -12.44 -7.97 -46.30
CA LEU A 202 -13.13 -7.28 -45.21
C LEU A 202 -13.18 -5.76 -45.41
N ALA A 203 -12.10 -5.16 -45.90
CA ALA A 203 -12.03 -3.75 -46.22
C ALA A 203 -12.98 -3.40 -47.38
N GLU A 204 -12.97 -4.19 -48.45
CA GLU A 204 -13.88 -4.04 -49.60
C GLU A 204 -15.35 -4.21 -49.18
N ALA A 205 -15.67 -5.22 -48.37
CA ALA A 205 -17.02 -5.45 -47.85
C ALA A 205 -17.50 -4.30 -46.95
N ARG A 206 -16.60 -3.70 -46.17
CA ARG A 206 -16.92 -2.55 -45.31
C ARG A 206 -17.08 -1.27 -46.11
N LEU A 207 -16.25 -1.05 -47.13
CA LEU A 207 -16.40 0.05 -48.09
C LEU A 207 -17.75 -0.05 -48.84
N ARG A 208 -18.13 -1.25 -49.29
CA ARG A 208 -19.44 -1.50 -49.90
C ARG A 208 -20.61 -1.19 -48.95
N ARG A 209 -20.49 -1.50 -47.65
CA ARG A 209 -21.51 -1.15 -46.64
C ARG A 209 -21.58 0.35 -46.34
N LEU A 210 -20.44 1.04 -46.34
CA LEU A 210 -20.37 2.47 -46.00
C LEU A 210 -20.77 3.37 -47.17
N PHE A 211 -20.37 3.01 -48.38
CA PHE A 211 -20.58 3.82 -49.58
C PHE A 211 -21.66 3.27 -50.51
N GLY A 212 -22.27 2.14 -50.16
CA GLY A 212 -23.50 1.66 -50.77
C GLY A 212 -23.45 1.62 -52.30
N GLN A 213 -22.36 1.18 -52.92
CA GLN A 213 -22.27 0.71 -54.31
C GLN A 213 -20.83 0.36 -54.71
N ASP A 214 -20.71 -0.46 -55.76
CA ASP A 214 -19.46 -0.94 -56.34
C ASP A 214 -18.42 0.16 -56.58
N PRO A 215 -17.13 -0.09 -56.28
CA PRO A 215 -16.05 0.88 -56.53
C PRO A 215 -15.81 1.19 -58.03
N ASN A 216 -16.50 0.50 -58.94
CA ASN A 216 -16.41 0.72 -60.39
C ASN A 216 -17.54 1.59 -60.97
N SER A 217 -18.52 2.06 -60.20
CA SER A 217 -19.71 2.74 -60.75
C SER A 217 -19.68 4.27 -60.71
N ARG A 218 -18.56 4.91 -60.38
CA ARG A 218 -18.40 6.36 -60.53
C ARG A 218 -17.09 6.67 -61.24
N GLY A 219 -17.21 7.18 -62.46
CA GLY A 219 -16.09 7.74 -63.21
C GLY A 219 -15.31 8.71 -62.34
N ILE A 220 -14.03 8.42 -62.20
CA ILE A 220 -13.03 9.37 -61.70
C ILE A 220 -13.06 10.54 -62.67
N VAL A 221 -13.64 11.66 -62.26
CA VAL A 221 -13.37 12.95 -62.91
C VAL A 221 -11.98 13.35 -62.40
N PRO A 222 -10.96 13.49 -63.27
CA PRO A 222 -9.65 13.92 -62.82
C PRO A 222 -9.76 15.37 -62.34
N PHE A 223 -9.32 15.61 -61.10
CA PHE A 223 -9.07 16.95 -60.60
C PHE A 223 -7.91 17.53 -61.42
N ALA A 224 -8.21 18.46 -62.32
CA ALA A 224 -7.20 19.30 -62.94
C ALA A 224 -6.57 20.17 -61.85
N GLY A 225 -5.25 20.08 -61.70
CA GLY A 225 -4.48 20.99 -60.85
C GLY A 225 -4.42 22.39 -61.50
N PRO A 226 -4.28 23.46 -60.71
CA PRO A 226 -4.11 24.80 -61.27
C PRO A 226 -2.75 24.91 -61.95
N GLU A 227 -2.77 25.29 -63.23
CA GLU A 227 -1.61 25.73 -64.01
C GLU A 227 -1.03 27.00 -63.36
N GLY A 228 0.29 27.03 -63.22
CA GLY A 228 1.03 28.21 -62.82
C GLY A 228 1.26 29.13 -64.02
N ASP A 229 1.04 30.42 -63.79
CA ASP A 229 1.67 31.56 -64.46
C ASP A 229 2.18 32.52 -63.36
#